data_AF-A0A7Y3LFT3-F1
#
_entry.id   AF-A0A7Y3LFT3-F1
#
_cell.length_a   1.000
_cell.length_b   1.000
_cell.length_c   1.000
_cell.angle_alpha   90.00
_cell.angle_beta   90.00
_cell.angle_gamma   90.00
#
_symmetry.space_group_name_H-M   'P 1'
#
loop_
_entity.id
_entity.type
_entity.pdbx_description
1 polymer ?
#
loop_
_entity_poly.entity_id
_entity_poly.type
_entity_poly.pdbx_seq_one_letter_code
_entity_poly.pdbx_strand_id
1 'polypeptide(L)'
;MDPARPHLFYRHTGSTLEGRILPRTLTGSESDESYAQLFCSPEVSQLLASGLDIFRLTLHVLAAAIWVGGQFALAGMVPALRKAGPGVASAAANAFARLSWPAYALLVITGLWNVSTFQMSKTSTAWKIVLGVKLTLVAIAGISAYLHQRAKSPRAIGIWGGVTALSSVAILAMGVALAG
;
A
#
# COMPACT_ATOMS: atom_id res chain seq x y z
N MET A 1 40.22 -1.41 60.56
CA MET A 1 40.58 -1.13 59.16
C MET A 1 39.31 -0.67 58.46
N ASP A 2 39.23 0.61 58.10
CA ASP A 2 38.29 1.13 57.10
C ASP A 2 39.18 1.72 55.99
N PRO A 3 39.02 1.26 54.73
CA PRO A 3 38.26 2.06 53.77
C PRO A 3 37.43 1.21 52.78
N ALA A 4 36.18 1.59 52.50
CA ALA A 4 35.71 1.95 51.15
C ALA A 4 34.16 1.91 50.98
N ARG A 5 33.56 3.03 51.35
CA ARG A 5 32.31 3.68 50.90
C ARG A 5 31.55 3.07 49.70
N PRO A 6 30.21 2.90 49.77
CA PRO A 6 29.37 2.77 48.57
C PRO A 6 29.34 4.10 47.80
N HIS A 7 29.51 4.04 46.48
CA HIS A 7 29.37 5.20 45.61
C HIS A 7 27.87 5.54 45.46
N LEU A 8 27.40 6.47 46.28
CA LEU A 8 26.08 7.08 46.14
C LEU A 8 26.11 7.97 44.88
N PHE A 9 25.50 7.52 43.78
CA PHE A 9 25.42 8.29 42.55
C PHE A 9 24.36 9.39 42.71
N TYR A 10 24.79 10.63 42.92
CA TYR A 10 23.89 11.78 43.08
C TYR A 10 23.67 12.45 41.71
N ARG A 11 22.51 12.22 41.08
CA ARG A 11 22.08 13.00 39.90
C ARG A 11 21.15 14.11 40.39
N HIS A 12 21.62 15.36 40.29
CA HIS A 12 20.81 16.53 40.61
C HIS A 12 19.79 16.79 39.50
N THR A 13 18.54 16.41 39.75
CA THR A 13 17.37 16.91 39.03
C THR A 13 16.35 17.28 40.10
N GLY A 14 15.86 18.52 40.05
CA GLY A 14 15.15 19.20 41.14
C GLY A 14 14.04 18.37 41.82
N SER A 15 14.16 18.31 43.15
CA SER A 15 13.09 18.39 44.15
C SER A 15 11.91 17.39 44.17
N THR A 16 12.13 16.09 43.93
CA THR A 16 11.33 15.03 44.61
C THR A 16 12.11 13.69 44.62
N LEU A 17 12.39 13.14 45.80
CA LEU A 17 13.15 11.89 45.99
C LEU A 17 12.21 10.68 46.03
N GLU A 18 11.96 10.05 44.88
CA GLU A 18 11.27 8.76 44.84
C GLU A 18 12.30 7.63 44.71
N GLY A 19 12.66 7.02 45.85
CA GLY A 19 13.54 5.86 45.91
C GLY A 19 12.82 4.60 45.44
N ARG A 20 12.94 4.24 44.16
CA ARG A 20 12.42 2.97 43.64
C ARG A 20 13.41 1.83 43.94
N ILE A 21 13.04 0.98 44.90
CA ILE A 21 13.69 -0.30 45.18
C ILE A 21 13.56 -1.16 43.91
N LEU A 22 14.68 -1.50 43.25
CA LEU A 22 14.69 -2.53 42.21
C LEU A 22 14.68 -3.91 42.89
N PRO A 23 13.70 -4.78 42.62
CA PRO A 23 13.74 -6.14 43.13
C PRO A 23 14.81 -6.97 42.39
N ARG A 24 15.80 -7.40 43.17
CA ARG A 24 16.25 -8.79 43.35
C ARG A 24 16.28 -9.67 42.09
N THR A 25 17.50 -9.93 41.60
CA THR A 25 17.96 -11.17 40.92
C THR A 25 16.86 -12.10 40.41
N LEU A 26 16.52 -12.00 39.12
CA LEU A 26 15.85 -13.06 38.39
C LEU A 26 16.85 -14.22 38.25
N THR A 27 16.54 -15.37 38.82
CA THR A 27 17.27 -16.61 38.56
C THR A 27 17.10 -16.97 37.09
N GLY A 28 18.16 -17.44 36.40
CA GLY A 28 18.17 -17.64 34.93
C GLY A 28 16.98 -18.42 34.35
N SER A 29 16.30 -19.26 35.14
CA SER A 29 15.08 -19.97 34.72
C SER A 29 13.87 -19.07 34.45
N GLU A 30 13.66 -18.00 35.21
CA GLU A 30 12.52 -17.10 35.02
C GLU A 30 12.73 -16.18 33.80
N SER A 31 13.97 -15.79 33.54
CA SER A 31 14.31 -15.08 32.29
C SER A 31 14.13 -15.99 31.08
N ASP A 32 14.57 -17.25 31.15
CA ASP A 32 14.47 -18.19 30.03
C ASP A 32 13.01 -18.53 29.71
N GLU A 33 12.15 -18.70 30.73
CA GLU A 33 10.69 -18.84 30.53
C GLU A 33 10.04 -17.55 30.02
N SER A 34 10.46 -16.38 30.51
CA SER A 34 9.95 -15.09 30.03
C SER A 34 10.33 -14.83 28.56
N TYR A 35 11.57 -15.14 28.17
CA TYR A 35 12.02 -15.08 26.77
C TYR A 35 11.32 -16.13 25.91
N ALA A 36 11.18 -17.37 26.39
CA ALA A 36 10.44 -18.42 25.68
C ALA A 36 8.97 -18.03 25.48
N GLN A 37 8.32 -17.38 26.46
CA GLN A 37 6.96 -16.86 26.30
C GLN A 37 6.87 -15.63 25.39
N LEU A 38 7.92 -14.81 25.32
CA LEU A 38 8.00 -13.71 24.35
C LEU A 38 8.11 -14.22 22.92
N PHE A 39 8.94 -15.25 22.68
CA PHE A 39 9.11 -15.89 21.36
C PHE A 39 7.97 -16.86 20.99
N CYS A 40 7.30 -17.44 21.98
CA CYS A 40 6.13 -18.31 21.81
C CYS A 40 4.81 -17.51 21.89
N SER A 41 4.88 -16.17 22.01
CA SER A 41 3.71 -15.32 21.86
C SER A 41 3.21 -15.44 20.41
N PRO A 42 1.88 -15.58 20.19
CA PRO A 42 1.31 -15.58 18.85
C PRO A 42 1.61 -14.29 18.05
N GLU A 43 2.06 -13.23 18.73
CA GLU A 43 2.47 -11.94 18.14
C GLU A 43 3.80 -12.04 17.36
N VAL A 44 4.76 -12.88 17.78
CA VAL A 44 6.06 -13.04 17.08
C VAL A 44 6.00 -14.14 16.02
N SER A 45 5.10 -15.11 16.16
CA SER A 45 4.98 -16.25 15.25
C SER A 45 4.20 -15.98 13.95
N GLN A 46 3.66 -14.76 13.75
CA GLN A 46 3.01 -14.34 12.51
C GLN A 46 3.76 -13.21 11.77
N LEU A 47 5.04 -13.42 11.46
CA LEU A 47 5.78 -12.46 10.63
C LEU A 47 5.36 -12.47 9.14
N LEU A 48 4.68 -13.51 8.68
CA LEU A 48 4.30 -13.69 7.28
C LEU A 48 2.77 -13.76 7.11
N ALA A 49 2.27 -13.13 6.04
CA ALA A 49 0.87 -13.24 5.65
C ALA A 49 0.52 -14.67 5.21
N SER A 50 -0.77 -15.02 5.26
CA SER A 50 -1.24 -16.32 4.75
C SER A 50 -0.94 -16.46 3.26
N GLY A 51 -0.75 -17.70 2.78
CA GLY A 51 -0.49 -17.94 1.35
C GLY A 51 -1.60 -17.40 0.44
N LEU A 52 -2.85 -17.42 0.91
CA LEU A 52 -3.99 -16.87 0.18
C LEU A 52 -3.94 -15.34 0.11
N ASP A 53 -3.55 -14.67 1.20
CA ASP A 53 -3.37 -13.22 1.21
C ASP A 53 -2.22 -12.80 0.30
N ILE A 54 -1.09 -13.53 0.36
CA ILE A 54 0.05 -13.30 -0.55
C ILE A 54 -0.41 -13.41 -2.00
N PHE A 55 -1.12 -14.48 -2.36
CA PHE A 55 -1.61 -14.67 -3.73
C PHE A 55 -2.55 -13.55 -4.17
N ARG A 56 -3.60 -13.26 -3.39
CA ARG A 56 -4.61 -12.24 -3.69
C ARG A 56 -3.98 -10.86 -3.84
N LEU A 57 -3.14 -10.46 -2.88
CA LEU A 57 -2.51 -9.14 -2.86
C LEU A 57 -1.46 -9.00 -3.96
N THR A 58 -0.68 -10.06 -4.25
CA THR A 58 0.29 -10.05 -5.35
C THR A 58 -0.41 -9.83 -6.69
N LEU A 59 -1.51 -10.54 -6.95
CA LEU A 59 -2.30 -10.32 -8.17
C LEU A 59 -2.86 -8.90 -8.24
N HIS A 60 -3.40 -8.37 -7.14
CA HIS A 60 -3.94 -7.02 -7.08
C HIS A 60 -2.87 -5.95 -7.35
N VAL A 61 -1.72 -6.06 -6.68
CA VAL A 61 -0.63 -5.08 -6.80
C VAL A 61 0.04 -5.17 -8.17
N LEU A 62 0.24 -6.37 -8.72
CA LEU A 62 0.76 -6.54 -10.08
C LEU A 62 -0.19 -5.91 -11.12
N ALA A 63 -1.49 -6.18 -11.00
CA ALA A 63 -2.52 -5.60 -11.86
C ALA A 63 -2.54 -4.06 -11.75
N ALA A 64 -2.44 -3.53 -10.53
CA ALA A 64 -2.35 -2.09 -10.27
C ALA A 64 -1.07 -1.48 -10.88
N ALA A 65 0.07 -2.15 -10.78
CA ALA A 65 1.34 -1.70 -11.34
C ALA A 65 1.29 -1.63 -12.87
N ILE A 66 0.73 -2.65 -13.53
CA ILE A 66 0.54 -2.66 -14.98
C ILE A 66 -0.42 -1.54 -15.41
N TRP A 67 -1.54 -1.37 -14.71
CA TRP A 67 -2.55 -0.36 -15.06
C TRP A 67 -2.05 1.07 -14.82
N VAL A 68 -1.63 1.39 -13.59
CA VAL A 68 -1.24 2.75 -13.20
C VAL A 68 0.14 3.07 -13.76
N GLY A 69 1.14 2.23 -13.49
CA GLY A 69 2.52 2.47 -13.94
C GLY A 69 2.67 2.44 -15.45
N GLY A 70 1.96 1.53 -16.13
CA GLY A 70 1.98 1.42 -17.59
C GLY A 70 1.49 2.67 -18.32
N GLN A 71 0.52 3.41 -17.75
CA GLN A 71 0.07 4.69 -18.30
C GLN A 71 1.21 5.72 -18.35
N PHE A 72 1.95 5.87 -17.24
CA PHE A 72 3.07 6.81 -17.17
C PHE A 72 4.25 6.38 -18.03
N ALA A 73 4.56 5.08 -18.04
CA ALA A 73 5.61 4.53 -18.89
C ALA A 73 5.30 4.79 -20.38
N LEU A 74 4.09 4.45 -20.84
CA LEU A 74 3.71 4.71 -22.23
C LEU A 74 3.69 6.22 -22.53
N ALA A 75 3.08 7.03 -21.66
CA ALA A 75 3.00 8.48 -21.85
C ALA A 75 4.38 9.12 -21.99
N GLY A 76 5.36 8.70 -21.18
CA GLY A 76 6.75 9.15 -21.27
C GLY A 76 7.44 8.74 -22.58
N MET A 77 7.08 7.59 -23.14
CA MET A 77 7.65 7.10 -24.41
C MET A 77 7.01 7.72 -25.67
N VAL A 78 5.78 8.23 -25.59
CA VAL A 78 5.03 8.74 -26.76
C VAL A 78 5.83 9.74 -27.62
N PRO A 79 6.56 10.73 -27.08
CA PRO A 79 7.34 11.66 -27.90
C PRO A 79 8.42 10.96 -28.74
N ALA A 80 9.14 10.00 -28.16
CA ALA A 80 10.16 9.23 -28.87
C ALA A 80 9.54 8.30 -29.92
N LEU A 81 8.45 7.61 -29.58
CA LEU A 81 7.73 6.73 -30.50
C LEU A 81 7.15 7.49 -31.70
N ARG A 82 6.71 8.74 -31.52
CA ARG A 82 6.28 9.61 -32.63
C ARG A 82 7.43 10.01 -33.56
N LYS A 83 8.63 10.22 -33.02
CA LYS A 83 9.84 10.51 -33.82
C LYS A 83 10.34 9.29 -34.59
N ALA A 84 10.11 8.08 -34.08
CA ALA A 84 10.57 6.83 -34.69
C ALA A 84 9.86 6.49 -36.02
N GLY A 85 8.67 7.05 -36.27
CA GLY A 85 8.01 6.94 -37.57
C GLY A 85 6.47 7.03 -37.48
N PRO A 86 5.80 7.22 -38.63
CA PRO A 86 4.35 7.22 -38.70
C PRO A 86 3.76 5.90 -38.16
N GLY A 87 2.71 6.00 -37.32
CA GLY A 87 1.99 4.83 -36.80
C GLY A 87 2.65 4.06 -35.65
N VAL A 88 3.94 4.27 -35.37
CA VAL A 88 4.69 3.55 -34.31
C VAL A 88 4.07 3.78 -32.93
N ALA A 89 3.76 5.04 -32.58
CA ALA A 89 3.12 5.37 -31.31
C ALA A 89 1.73 4.71 -31.17
N SER A 90 0.96 4.65 -32.25
CA SER A 90 -0.36 4.01 -32.25
C SER A 90 -0.26 2.50 -32.10
N ALA A 91 0.72 1.87 -32.75
CA ALA A 91 0.98 0.44 -32.59
C ALA A 91 1.36 0.08 -31.14
N ALA A 92 2.24 0.87 -30.52
CA ALA A 92 2.61 0.72 -29.12
C ALA A 92 1.41 0.91 -28.19
N ALA A 93 0.56 1.93 -28.43
CA ALA A 93 -0.64 2.17 -27.63
C ALA A 93 -1.64 1.00 -27.74
N ASN A 94 -1.83 0.43 -28.93
CA ASN A 94 -2.69 -0.74 -29.14
C ASN A 94 -2.13 -1.99 -28.45
N ALA A 95 -0.82 -2.20 -28.49
CA ALA A 95 -0.16 -3.29 -27.78
C ALA A 95 -0.32 -3.13 -26.26
N PHE A 96 -0.12 -1.91 -25.74
CA PHE A 96 -0.36 -1.60 -24.33
C PHE A 96 -1.81 -1.86 -23.94
N ALA A 97 -2.79 -1.47 -24.76
CA ALA A 97 -4.21 -1.70 -24.47
C ALA A 97 -4.54 -3.20 -24.30
N ARG A 98 -3.93 -4.08 -25.10
CA ARG A 98 -4.10 -5.54 -25.00
C ARG A 98 -3.59 -6.12 -23.67
N LEU A 99 -2.62 -5.46 -23.03
CA LEU A 99 -2.11 -5.84 -21.71
C LEU A 99 -2.89 -5.13 -20.58
N SER A 100 -3.16 -3.85 -20.77
CA SER A 100 -3.74 -2.96 -19.77
C SER A 100 -5.20 -3.32 -19.45
N TRP A 101 -6.01 -3.66 -20.46
CA TRP A 101 -7.42 -4.03 -20.23
C TRP A 101 -7.59 -5.32 -19.38
N PRO A 102 -6.90 -6.43 -19.67
CA PRO A 102 -6.89 -7.59 -18.77
C PRO A 102 -6.39 -7.26 -17.36
N ALA A 103 -5.34 -6.45 -17.24
CA ALA A 103 -4.85 -6.02 -15.93
C ALA A 103 -5.90 -5.21 -15.16
N TYR A 104 -6.62 -4.30 -15.82
CA TYR A 104 -7.73 -3.58 -15.20
C TYR A 104 -8.84 -4.50 -14.73
N ALA A 105 -9.25 -5.47 -15.56
CA ALA A 105 -10.26 -6.44 -15.17
C ALA A 105 -9.81 -7.25 -13.94
N LEU A 106 -8.57 -7.72 -13.94
CA LEU A 106 -7.97 -8.42 -12.80
C LEU A 106 -7.92 -7.53 -11.56
N LEU A 107 -7.59 -6.24 -11.72
CA LEU A 107 -7.55 -5.26 -10.63
C LEU A 107 -8.93 -5.06 -9.99
N VAL A 108 -9.99 -4.99 -10.80
CA VAL A 108 -11.38 -4.90 -10.30
C VAL A 108 -11.77 -6.17 -9.57
N ILE A 109 -11.53 -7.35 -10.16
CA ILE A 109 -11.88 -8.65 -9.56
C ILE A 109 -11.17 -8.84 -8.21
N THR A 110 -9.85 -8.64 -8.19
CA THR A 110 -9.07 -8.77 -6.96
C THR A 110 -9.36 -7.65 -5.95
N GLY A 111 -9.75 -6.46 -6.42
CA GLY A 111 -10.21 -5.37 -5.56
C GLY A 111 -11.50 -5.73 -4.81
N LEU A 112 -12.47 -6.32 -5.51
CA LEU A 112 -13.69 -6.84 -4.89
C LEU A 112 -13.38 -7.97 -3.90
N TRP A 113 -12.42 -8.84 -4.24
CA TRP A 113 -11.95 -9.88 -3.31
C TRP A 113 -11.28 -9.27 -2.06
N ASN A 114 -10.46 -8.23 -2.20
CA ASN A 114 -9.90 -7.53 -1.03
C ASN A 114 -11.00 -6.93 -0.14
N VAL A 115 -12.07 -6.39 -0.73
CA VAL A 115 -13.18 -5.81 0.04
C VAL A 115 -13.95 -6.89 0.81
N SER A 116 -14.14 -8.08 0.23
CA SER A 116 -14.90 -9.15 0.87
C SER A 116 -14.21 -9.75 2.10
N THR A 117 -12.91 -9.50 2.30
CA THR A 117 -12.18 -9.96 3.49
C THR A 117 -12.36 -9.05 4.71
N PHE A 118 -12.98 -7.88 4.56
CA PHE A 118 -13.24 -6.96 5.67
C PHE A 118 -14.65 -7.10 6.24
N GLN A 119 -14.77 -7.01 7.56
CA GLN A 119 -16.07 -6.93 8.24
C GLN A 119 -16.56 -5.47 8.27
N MET A 120 -17.49 -5.11 7.39
CA MET A 120 -18.00 -3.73 7.25
C MET A 120 -18.61 -3.16 8.53
N SER A 121 -19.14 -3.99 9.43
CA SER A 121 -19.66 -3.53 10.72
C SER A 121 -18.57 -3.05 11.69
N LYS A 122 -17.32 -3.47 11.48
CA LYS A 122 -16.16 -3.15 12.34
C LYS A 122 -15.25 -2.07 11.78
N THR A 123 -15.51 -1.58 10.57
CA THR A 123 -14.73 -0.50 9.95
C THR A 123 -15.34 0.87 10.27
N SER A 124 -14.47 1.87 10.42
CA SER A 124 -14.89 3.25 10.69
C SER A 124 -15.67 3.86 9.52
N THR A 125 -16.49 4.88 9.80
CA THR A 125 -17.19 5.63 8.75
C THR A 125 -16.22 6.26 7.75
N ALA A 126 -15.09 6.80 8.22
CA ALA A 126 -14.07 7.36 7.36
C ALA A 126 -13.49 6.33 6.38
N TRP A 127 -13.17 5.11 6.86
CA TRP A 127 -12.68 4.03 6.01
C TRP A 127 -13.68 3.67 4.91
N LYS A 128 -14.98 3.60 5.25
CA LYS A 128 -16.07 3.32 4.29
C LYS A 128 -16.20 4.41 3.23
N ILE A 129 -16.07 5.68 3.63
CA ILE A 129 -16.09 6.81 2.70
C ILE A 129 -14.91 6.72 1.73
N VAL A 130 -13.69 6.50 2.23
CA VAL A 130 -12.50 6.36 1.39
C VAL A 130 -12.66 5.19 0.42
N LEU A 131 -13.16 4.05 0.88
CA LEU A 131 -13.45 2.92 0.01
C LEU A 131 -14.49 3.27 -1.06
N GLY A 132 -15.60 3.91 -0.67
CA GLY A 132 -16.66 4.33 -1.60
C GLY A 132 -16.13 5.25 -2.70
N VAL A 133 -15.38 6.29 -2.32
CA VAL A 133 -14.74 7.21 -3.27
C VAL A 133 -13.75 6.47 -4.17
N LYS A 134 -12.93 5.57 -3.62
CA LYS A 134 -12.00 4.74 -4.40
C LYS A 134 -12.74 3.94 -5.48
N LEU A 135 -13.85 3.28 -5.12
CA LEU A 135 -14.64 2.48 -6.08
C LEU A 135 -15.29 3.34 -7.16
N THR A 136 -15.78 4.53 -6.82
CA THR A 136 -16.27 5.50 -7.81
C THR A 136 -15.16 5.93 -8.77
N LEU A 137 -13.97 6.23 -8.25
CA LEU A 137 -12.82 6.62 -9.07
C LEU A 137 -12.35 5.47 -9.96
N VAL A 138 -12.40 4.21 -9.49
CA VAL A 138 -12.12 3.03 -10.34
C VAL A 138 -13.04 3.05 -11.56
N ALA A 139 -14.35 3.19 -11.37
CA ALA A 139 -15.31 3.27 -12.48
C ALA A 139 -15.00 4.45 -13.43
N ILE A 140 -14.72 5.63 -12.89
CA ILE A 140 -14.33 6.81 -13.67
C ILE A 140 -13.08 6.52 -14.51
N ALA A 141 -12.03 5.93 -13.91
CA ALA A 141 -10.78 5.62 -14.59
C ALA A 141 -10.99 4.66 -15.76
N GLY A 142 -11.77 3.59 -15.58
CA GLY A 142 -12.08 2.65 -16.66
C GLY A 142 -12.88 3.29 -17.79
N ILE A 143 -13.92 4.06 -17.46
CA ILE A 143 -14.75 4.76 -18.44
C ILE A 143 -13.93 5.80 -19.21
N SER A 144 -13.15 6.62 -18.51
CA SER A 144 -12.30 7.62 -19.15
C SER A 144 -11.22 6.98 -20.01
N ALA A 145 -10.65 5.84 -19.61
CA ALA A 145 -9.68 5.10 -20.43
C ALA A 145 -10.30 4.63 -21.74
N TYR A 146 -11.53 4.09 -21.67
CA TYR A 146 -12.28 3.70 -22.85
C TYR A 146 -12.58 4.88 -23.77
N LEU A 147 -13.02 6.01 -23.21
CA LEU A 147 -13.29 7.24 -23.97
C LEU A 147 -12.02 7.84 -24.57
N HIS A 148 -10.89 7.77 -23.88
CA HIS A 148 -9.58 8.17 -24.39
C HIS A 148 -9.20 7.38 -25.66
N GLN A 149 -9.40 6.06 -25.65
CA GLN A 149 -9.10 5.21 -26.81
C GLN A 149 -10.05 5.46 -28.00
N ARG A 150 -11.27 5.92 -27.75
CA ARG A 150 -12.27 6.23 -28.79
C ARG A 150 -12.21 7.68 -29.29
N ALA A 151 -11.48 8.55 -28.60
CA ALA A 151 -11.41 9.97 -28.92
C ALA A 151 -10.72 10.22 -30.27
N LYS A 152 -11.31 11.10 -31.08
CA LYS A 152 -10.79 11.47 -32.41
C LYS A 152 -10.18 12.86 -32.48
N SER A 153 -10.38 13.70 -31.45
CA SER A 153 -9.84 15.06 -31.39
C SER A 153 -8.71 15.18 -30.36
N PRO A 154 -7.67 16.00 -30.60
CA PRO A 154 -6.57 16.17 -29.66
C PRO A 154 -7.02 16.60 -28.26
N ARG A 155 -8.01 17.49 -28.18
CA ARG A 155 -8.58 17.95 -26.91
C ARG A 155 -9.22 16.81 -26.13
N ALA A 156 -10.05 15.98 -26.79
CA ALA A 156 -10.71 14.86 -26.12
C ALA A 156 -9.69 13.78 -25.69
N ILE A 157 -8.68 13.50 -26.52
CA ILE A 157 -7.58 12.59 -26.17
C ILE A 157 -6.88 13.08 -24.89
N GLY A 158 -6.54 14.37 -24.82
CA GLY A 158 -5.89 14.98 -23.66
C GLY A 158 -6.74 14.94 -22.40
N ILE A 159 -8.03 15.33 -22.48
CA ILE A 159 -8.95 15.34 -21.34
C ILE A 159 -9.13 13.94 -20.79
N TRP A 160 -9.53 12.98 -21.62
CA TRP A 160 -9.82 11.63 -21.14
C TRP A 160 -8.56 10.90 -20.68
N GLY A 161 -7.42 11.16 -21.31
CA GLY A 161 -6.12 10.65 -20.84
C GLY A 161 -5.76 11.21 -19.46
N GLY A 162 -5.92 12.52 -19.26
CA GLY A 162 -5.69 13.18 -17.97
C GLY A 162 -6.62 12.69 -16.87
N VAL A 163 -7.92 12.56 -17.13
CA VAL A 163 -8.90 12.04 -16.17
C VAL A 163 -8.56 10.60 -15.76
N THR A 164 -8.14 9.76 -16.72
CA THR A 164 -7.71 8.39 -16.44
C THR A 164 -6.49 8.36 -15.52
N ALA A 165 -5.47 9.14 -15.84
CA ALA A 165 -4.22 9.17 -15.08
C ALA A 165 -4.42 9.72 -13.66
N LEU A 166 -5.13 10.85 -13.52
CA LEU A 166 -5.40 11.47 -12.22
C LEU A 166 -6.27 10.57 -11.32
N SER A 167 -7.31 9.96 -11.89
CA SER A 167 -8.14 9.00 -11.14
C SER A 167 -7.32 7.79 -10.70
N SER A 168 -6.45 7.27 -11.58
CA SER A 168 -5.55 6.15 -11.28
C SER A 168 -4.59 6.45 -10.11
N VAL A 169 -4.01 7.66 -10.07
CA VAL A 169 -3.16 8.09 -8.96
C VAL A 169 -3.96 8.25 -7.66
N ALA A 170 -5.15 8.85 -7.73
CA ALA A 170 -6.01 9.00 -6.55
C ALA A 170 -6.43 7.63 -5.97
N ILE A 171 -6.79 6.66 -6.82
CA ILE A 171 -7.11 5.28 -6.41
C ILE A 171 -5.91 4.62 -5.72
N LEU A 172 -4.70 4.80 -6.25
CA LEU A 172 -3.47 4.29 -5.65
C LEU A 172 -3.25 4.88 -4.26
N ALA A 173 -3.32 6.22 -4.13
CA ALA A 173 -3.17 6.91 -2.86
C ALA A 173 -4.22 6.48 -1.82
N MET A 174 -5.48 6.36 -2.23
CA MET A 174 -6.55 5.82 -1.38
C MET A 174 -6.34 4.35 -1.04
N GLY A 175 -5.75 3.57 -1.95
CA GLY A 175 -5.36 2.19 -1.68
C GLY A 175 -4.31 2.08 -0.58
N VAL A 176 -3.30 2.95 -0.60
CA VAL A 176 -2.29 3.05 0.48
C VAL A 176 -2.95 3.50 1.79
N ALA A 177 -3.84 4.49 1.74
CA ALA A 177 -4.55 4.98 2.92
C ALA A 177 -5.52 3.95 3.54
N LEU A 178 -5.98 2.95 2.79
CA LEU A 178 -6.82 1.86 3.30
C LEU A 178 -6.01 0.69 3.86
N ALA A 179 -4.70 0.64 3.61
CA ALA A 179 -3.82 -0.46 4.00
C ALA A 179 -3.14 -0.24 5.37
N GLY A 180 -3.15 0.98 5.91
CA GLY A 180 -2.60 1.36 7.21
C GLY A 180 -3.51 2.34 7.95
#